data_AF-A0A3P1B1A4-F1
#
_entry.id   AF-A0A3P1B1A4-F1
#
_cell.length_a   1.000
_cell.length_b   1.000
_cell.length_c   1.000
_cell.angle_alpha   90.00
_cell.angle_beta   90.00
_cell.angle_gamma   90.00
#
_symmetry.space_group_name_H-M   'P 1'
#
loop_
_entity.id
_entity.type
_entity.pdbx_description
1 polymer ?
#
loop_
_entity_poly.entity_id
_entity_poly.type
_entity_poly.pdbx_seq_one_letter_code
_entity_poly.pdbx_strand_id
1 'polypeptide(L)' 'MKTKHILIILAIGFFIILIGAVLKIIHMEIGPLNGNSMLTMGMFVEVIGGILLIYKLITAKKSNDFLNS' A
#
# COMPACT_ATOMS: atom_id res chain seq x y z
N MET A 1 5.55 -1.71 15.44
CA MET A 1 4.23 -1.95 14.83
C MET A 1 4.01 -3.44 14.66
N LYS A 2 2.85 -3.98 15.07
CA LYS A 2 2.49 -5.38 14.74
C LYS A 2 2.35 -5.53 13.23
N THR A 3 2.71 -6.69 12.67
CA THR A 3 2.75 -6.91 11.21
C THR A 3 1.38 -6.66 10.56
N LYS A 4 0.29 -6.91 11.30
CA LYS A 4 -1.07 -6.55 10.88
C LYS A 4 -1.25 -5.09 10.44
N HIS A 5 -0.56 -4.13 11.07
CA HIS A 5 -0.67 -2.72 10.67
C HIS A 5 0.03 -2.46 9.34
N ILE A 6 1.15 -3.15 9.10
CA ILE A 6 1.89 -3.07 7.83
C ILE A 6 1.03 -3.66 6.70
N LEU A 7 0.35 -4.78 6.97
CA LEU A 7 -0.60 -5.38 6.04
C LEU A 7 -1.81 -4.48 5.76
N ILE A 8 -2.31 -3.77 6.77
CA ILE A 8 -3.39 -2.78 6.57
C ILE A 8 -2.92 -1.64 5.67
N ILE A 9 -1.70 -1.13 5.87
CA ILE A 9 -1.13 -0.07 5.01
C ILE A 9 -1.00 -0.56 3.57
N LEU A 10 -0.50 -1.77 3.35
CA LEU A 10 -0.42 -2.38 2.02
C LEU A 10 -1.81 -2.56 1.39
N ALA A 11 -2.79 -3.05 2.14
CA ALA A 11 -4.15 -3.20 1.65
C ALA A 11 -4.77 -1.85 1.24
N ILE A 12 -4.58 -0.81 2.04
CA ILE A 12 -5.06 0.55 1.72
C ILE A 12 -4.39 1.07 0.45
N GLY A 13 -3.07 0.92 0.32
CA GLY A 13 -2.32 1.31 -0.88
C GLY A 13 -2.85 0.59 -2.12
N PHE A 14 -3.06 -0.73 -2.02
CA PHE A 14 -3.61 -1.55 -3.09
C PHE A 14 -5.00 -1.07 -3.56
N PHE A 15 -5.91 -0.77 -2.62
CA PHE A 15 -7.24 -0.25 -2.97
C PHE A 15 -7.17 1.11 -3.65
N ILE A 16 -6.27 2.01 -3.22
CA ILE A 16 -6.07 3.32 -3.86
C ILE A 16 -5.56 3.13 -5.30
N ILE A 17 -4.60 2.23 -5.51
CA ILE A 17 -4.10 1.88 -6.85
C ILE A 17 -5.22 1.31 -7.71
N LEU A 18 -6.05 0.42 -7.16
CA LEU A 18 -7.15 -0.21 -7.89
C LEU A 18 -8.16 0.85 -8.37
N ILE A 19 -8.52 1.80 -7.52
CA ILE A 19 -9.38 2.95 -7.89
C ILE A 19 -8.67 3.81 -8.94
N GLY A 20 -7.40 4.15 -8.74
CA GLY A 20 -6.62 4.96 -9.69
C GLY A 20 -6.47 4.31 -11.07
N ALA A 21 -6.30 2.99 -11.12
CA ALA A 21 -6.24 2.21 -12.34
C ALA A 21 -7.56 2.24 -13.09
N VAL A 22 -8.69 2.07 -12.37
CA VAL A 22 -10.03 2.22 -12.96
C VAL A 22 -10.19 3.61 -13.56
N LEU A 23 -9.91 4.68 -12.80
CA LEU A 23 -9.99 6.07 -13.28
C LEU A 23 -9.14 6.30 -14.54
N LYS A 24 -7.93 5.71 -14.59
CA LYS A 24 -7.03 5.80 -15.74
C LYS A 24 -7.58 5.10 -16.99
N ILE A 25 -8.23 3.95 -16.83
CA ILE A 25 -8.82 3.20 -17.95
C ILE A 25 -10.04 3.92 -18.52
N ILE A 26 -10.93 4.41 -17.65
CA ILE A 26 -12.15 5.11 -18.06
C ILE A 26 -11.90 6.58 -18.46
N HIS A 27 -10.66 7.05 -18.36
CA HIS A 27 -10.26 8.44 -18.63
C HIS A 27 -11.10 9.47 -17.86
N MET A 28 -11.50 9.12 -16.63
CA MET A 28 -12.29 10.00 -15.77
C MET A 28 -11.37 10.86 -14.93
N GLU A 29 -11.58 12.17 -15.01
CA GLU A 29 -10.86 13.16 -14.22
C GLU A 29 -11.86 13.93 -13.34
N ILE A 30 -11.64 13.92 -12.03
CA ILE A 30 -12.44 14.66 -11.05
C ILE A 30 -11.56 15.78 -10.50
N GLY A 31 -11.47 16.88 -11.24
CA GLY A 31 -10.58 18.01 -10.90
C GLY A 31 -9.10 17.59 -10.87
N PRO A 32 -8.32 17.90 -9.81
CA PRO A 32 -6.91 17.50 -9.72
C PRO A 32 -6.71 15.98 -9.47
N LEU A 33 -7.79 15.25 -9.19
CA LEU A 33 -7.77 13.80 -9.05
C LEU A 33 -8.00 13.16 -10.42
N ASN A 34 -6.90 12.72 -11.04
CA ASN A 34 -6.91 11.89 -12.24
C ASN A 34 -6.29 10.52 -11.93
N GLY A 35 -6.40 9.59 -12.88
CA GLY A 35 -5.85 8.25 -12.70
C GLY A 35 -4.36 8.25 -12.35
N ASN A 36 -3.57 9.18 -12.90
CA ASN A 36 -2.13 9.27 -12.62
C ASN A 36 -1.83 9.75 -11.19
N SER A 37 -2.55 10.76 -10.69
CA SER A 37 -2.35 11.26 -9.32
C SER A 37 -2.79 10.24 -8.29
N MET A 38 -3.91 9.55 -8.51
CA MET A 38 -4.40 8.48 -7.64
C MET A 38 -3.44 7.27 -7.62
N LEU A 39 -2.92 6.86 -8.79
CA LEU A 39 -1.92 5.79 -8.88
C LEU A 39 -0.61 6.16 -8.16
N THR A 40 -0.14 7.40 -8.33
CA THR A 40 1.07 7.88 -7.66
C THR A 40 0.91 7.86 -6.14
N MET A 41 -0.23 8.33 -5.64
CA MET A 41 -0.56 8.31 -4.22
C MET A 41 -0.60 6.87 -3.67
N GLY A 42 -1.28 5.96 -4.37
CA GLY A 42 -1.38 4.56 -3.96
C GLY A 42 -0.04 3.83 -3.97
N MET A 43 0.77 4.05 -5.00
CA MET A 43 2.13 3.50 -5.07
C MET A 43 3.03 4.04 -3.95
N PHE A 44 2.91 5.32 -3.59
CA PHE A 44 3.67 5.88 -2.48
C PHE A 44 3.34 5.18 -1.15
N VAL A 45 2.06 4.92 -0.90
CA VAL A 45 1.59 4.17 0.27
C VAL A 45 2.09 2.72 0.25
N GLU A 46 2.02 2.03 -0.89
CA GLU A 46 2.53 0.66 -1.03
C GLU A 46 4.04 0.58 -0.84
N VAL A 47 4.82 1.53 -1.36
CA VAL A 47 6.27 1.58 -1.19
C VAL A 47 6.62 1.72 0.29
N ILE A 48 5.92 2.61 1.02
CA ILE A 48 6.12 2.74 2.48
C ILE A 48 5.76 1.44 3.19
N GLY A 49 4.61 0.85 2.88
CA GLY A 49 4.17 -0.43 3.45
C GLY A 49 5.15 -1.57 3.17
N GLY A 50 5.67 -1.64 1.95
CA GLY A 50 6.63 -2.65 1.50
C GLY A 50 7.99 -2.48 2.20
N ILE A 51 8.50 -1.26 2.32
CA ILE A 51 9.73 -0.98 3.07
C ILE A 51 9.57 -1.38 4.54
N LEU A 52 8.44 -1.05 5.18
CA LEU A 52 8.16 -1.44 6.56
C LEU A 52 8.08 -2.97 6.71
N LEU A 53 7.47 -3.65 5.74
CA LEU A 53 7.38 -5.11 5.71
C LEU A 53 8.76 -5.75 5.60
N ILE A 54 9.60 -5.27 4.67
CA ILE A 54 10.96 -5.75 4.47
C ILE A 54 11.82 -5.50 5.72
N TYR A 55 11.79 -4.28 6.27
CA TYR A 55 12.49 -3.94 7.51
C TYR A 55 12.11 -4.90 8.63
N LYS A 56 10.82 -5.18 8.76
CA LYS A 56 10.32 -6.08 9.79
C LYS A 56 10.73 -7.52 9.53
N LEU A 57 10.75 -7.99 8.29
CA LEU A 57 11.16 -9.34 7.93
C LEU A 57 12.65 -9.57 8.20
N ILE A 58 13.49 -8.57 7.94
CA ILE A 58 14.94 -8.62 8.25
C ILE A 58 15.18 -8.58 9.75
N THR A 59 14.38 -7.81 10.50
CA THR A 59 14.54 -7.63 11.96
C THR A 59 13.84 -8.74 12.77
N ALA A 60 12.91 -9.47 12.19
CA ALA A 60 12.16 -10.53 12.86
C ALA A 60 13.05 -11.74 13.14
N LYS A 61 13.47 -11.90 14.40
CA LYS A 61 14.16 -13.09 14.89
C LYS A 61 13.13 -14.22 15.06
N LYS A 62 13.05 -15.14 14.07
CA LYS A 62 12.24 -16.39 14.06
C LYS A 62 11.16 -16.45 15.15
N SER A 63 10.09 -15.67 15.00
CA SER A 63 8.93 -15.76 15.88
C SER A 63 7.83 -16.53 15.15
N ASN A 64 7.29 -17.57 15.81
CA ASN A 64 6.22 -18.41 15.25
C ASN A 64 4.86 -17.70 15.19
N ASP A 65 4.84 -16.36 15.32
CA ASP A 65 3.63 -15.52 15.30
C ASP A 65 3.90 -14.25 14.45
N PHE A 66 3.95 -14.42 13.13
CA PHE A 66 4.25 -13.36 12.16
C PHE A 66 3.27 -12.18 12.23
N LEU A 67 1.99 -12.41 12.56
CA LEU A 67 0.94 -11.40 12.53
C LEU A 67 0.89 -10.53 13.80
N ASN A 68 1.22 -11.11 14.95
CA ASN A 68 1.12 -10.46 16.26
C ASN A 68 2.47 -10.04 16.84
N SER A 69 3.58 -10.59 16.34
CA SER A 69 4.94 -10.07 16.54
C SER A 69 5.10 -8.70 15.89
#